data_AF-A0A7V3T723-F1
#
_entry.id   AF-A0A7V3T723-F1
#
_cell.length_a   1.000
_cell.length_b   1.000
_cell.length_c   1.000
_cell.angle_alpha   90.00
_cell.angle_beta   90.00
_cell.angle_gamma   90.00
#
_symmetry.space_group_name_H-M   'P 1'
#
loop_
_entity.id
_entity.type
_entity.pdbx_description
1 polymer ?
#
loop_
_entity_poly.entity_id
_entity_poly.type
_entity_poly.pdbx_seq_one_letter_code
_entity_poly.pdbx_strand_id
1 'polypeptide(L)' 'MAGLISPATLDRIRAASDIVEVIGGYLRLKRAGSNFVALCPFHQEKTPSFNVNP' A
#
# COMPACT_ATOMS: atom_id res chain seq x y z
N MET A 1 4.29 -11.73 21.52
CA MET A 1 4.61 -10.43 22.14
C MET A 1 3.40 -9.52 21.99
N ALA A 2 2.80 -9.06 23.08
CA ALA A 2 1.77 -8.01 22.99
C ALA A 2 2.47 -6.70 22.62
N GLY A 3 2.13 -6.12 21.47
CA GLY A 3 2.71 -4.84 21.04
C GLY A 3 2.35 -3.72 22.02
N LEU A 4 3.25 -2.74 22.18
CA LEU A 4 3.11 -1.55 23.03
C LEU A 4 1.89 -0.66 22.68
N ILE A 5 1.22 -0.94 21.56
CA ILE A 5 0.14 -0.15 21.00
C ILE A 5 -1.14 -0.98 21.05
N SER A 6 -2.23 -0.37 21.55
CA SER A 6 -3.51 -1.06 21.67
C SER A 6 -4.05 -1.47 20.28
N PRO A 7 -4.77 -2.60 20.16
CA PRO A 7 -5.39 -3.00 18.90
C PRO A 7 -6.32 -1.91 18.32
N ALA A 8 -7.11 -1.26 19.18
CA ALA A 8 -8.00 -0.17 18.77
C ALA A 8 -7.23 1.03 18.17
N THR A 9 -6.04 1.33 18.69
CA THR A 9 -5.17 2.37 18.11
C THR A 9 -4.65 1.94 16.73
N LEU A 10 -4.27 0.67 16.55
CA LEU A 10 -3.83 0.16 15.24
C LEU A 10 -4.93 0.25 14.19
N ASP A 11 -6.16 -0.09 14.57
CA ASP A 11 -7.31 -0.02 13.65
C ASP A 11 -7.64 1.43 13.27
N ARG A 12 -7.54 2.37 14.23
CA ARG A 12 -7.67 3.80 13.93
C ARG A 12 -6.61 4.30 12.95
N ILE A 13 -5.36 3.84 13.09
CA ILE A 13 -4.28 4.21 12.15
C ILE A 13 -4.59 3.67 10.75
N ARG A 14 -4.99 2.41 10.64
CA ARG A 14 -5.36 1.79 9.34
C ARG A 14 -6.53 2.51 8.69
N ALA A 15 -7.58 2.81 9.45
CA ALA A 15 -8.76 3.50 8.94
C ALA A 15 -8.49 4.96 8.50
N ALA A 16 -7.49 5.61 9.10
CA ALA A 16 -7.10 6.98 8.77
C ALA A 16 -6.05 7.06 7.65
N SER A 17 -5.54 5.92 7.17
CA SER A 17 -4.47 5.87 6.17
C SER A 17 -5.02 5.40 4.82
N ASP A 18 -4.94 6.24 3.80
CA ASP A 18 -5.19 5.82 2.42
C ASP A 18 -3.96 5.03 1.91
N ILE A 19 -4.16 3.75 1.57
CA ILE A 19 -3.07 2.88 1.11
C ILE A 19 -2.49 3.34 -0.23
N VAL A 20 -3.29 3.97 -1.10
CA VAL A 20 -2.84 4.53 -2.38
C VAL A 20 -1.93 5.73 -2.13
N GLU A 21 -2.27 6.58 -1.17
CA GLU A 21 -1.44 7.73 -0.77
C GLU A 21 -0.12 7.26 -0.16
N VAL A 22 -0.19 6.34 0.82
CA VAL A 22 0.99 5.81 1.52
C VAL A 22 1.97 5.20 0.51
N ILE A 23 1.51 4.32 -0.39
CA ILE A 23 2.38 3.71 -1.39
C ILE A 23 2.82 4.72 -2.46
N GLY A 24 1.95 5.67 -2.83
CA GLY A 24 2.24 6.73 -3.80
C GLY A 24 3.41 7.62 -3.40
N GLY A 25 3.69 7.75 -2.10
CA GLY A 25 4.90 8.41 -1.59
C GLY A 25 6.22 7.69 -1.93
N TYR A 26 6.17 6.40 -2.26
CA TYR A 26 7.35 5.58 -2.59
C TYR A 26 7.41 5.16 -4.05
N LEU A 27 6.26 4.86 -4.65
CA LEU A 27 6.15 4.31 -6.00
C LEU A 27 5.24 5.18 -6.87
N ARG A 28 5.63 5.34 -8.13
CA ARG A 28 4.74 5.94 -9.12
C ARG A 28 3.65 4.95 -9.52
N LEU A 29 2.47 5.10 -8.92
CA LEU A 29 1.29 4.30 -9.23
C LEU A 29 0.60 4.75 -10.53
N LYS A 30 0.11 3.79 -11.31
CA LYS A 30 -0.74 4.01 -12.50
C LYS A 30 -2.10 3.36 -12.29
N ARG A 31 -3.20 4.06 -12.62
CA ARG A 31 -4.55 3.50 -12.56
C ARG A 31 -4.73 2.37 -13.59
N ALA A 32 -5.30 1.25 -13.15
CA ALA A 32 -5.65 0.09 -13.96
C ALA A 32 -7.00 -0.47 -13.49
N GLY A 33 -8.09 -0.07 -14.16
CA GLY A 33 -9.45 -0.37 -13.72
C GLY A 33 -9.77 0.33 -12.39
N SER A 34 -10.31 -0.43 -11.44
CA SER A 34 -10.56 0.02 -10.06
C SER A 34 -9.28 0.14 -9.23
N ASN A 35 -8.19 -0.51 -9.65
CA ASN A 35 -6.97 -0.63 -8.86
C ASN A 35 -5.87 0.30 -9.40
N PHE A 36 -4.73 0.28 -8.73
CA PHE A 36 -3.49 0.90 -9.16
C PHE A 36 -2.39 -0.16 -9.32
N VAL A 37 -1.46 0.08 -10.24
CA VAL A 37 -0.33 -0.83 -10.51
C VAL A 37 1.00 -0.10 -10.59
N ALA A 38 2.08 -0.80 -10.22
CA ALA A 38 3.48 -0.37 -10.36
C ALA A 38 4.42 -1.56 -10.58
N LEU A 39 5.70 -1.29 -10.87
CA LEU A 39 6.75 -2.29 -10.79
C LEU A 39 6.96 -2.67 -9.32
N CYS A 40 7.14 -3.96 -9.05
CA CYS A 40 7.38 -4.44 -7.69
C CYS A 40 8.74 -3.95 -7.18
N PRO A 41 8.80 -3.29 -6.00
CA PRO A 41 10.09 -2.86 -5.43
C PRO A 41 10.88 -4.03 -4.82
N PHE A 42 10.27 -5.21 -4.68
CA PHE A 42 10.87 -6.36 -4.04
C PHE A 42 11.48 -7.36 -5.04
N HIS A 43 11.15 -7.24 -6.33
CA HIS A 43 11.65 -8.13 -7.38
C HIS A 43 12.13 -7.32 -8.58
N GLN A 44 13.26 -7.68 -9.14
CA GLN A 44 13.77 -7.01 -10.34
C GLN A 44 13.07 -7.53 -11.59
N GLU A 45 12.01 -6.84 -11.99
CA GLU A 45 11.14 -7.21 -13.11
C GLU A 45 10.93 -6.06 -14.10
N LYS A 46 10.43 -6.38 -15.30
CA LYS A 46 10.12 -5.38 -16.35
C LYS A 46 8.62 -5.15 -16.54
N THR A 47 7.80 -6.03 -16.01
CA THR A 47 6.34 -5.99 -16.12
C THR A 47 5.73 -5.59 -14.76
N PRO A 48 4.79 -4.64 -14.71
CA PRO A 48 4.14 -4.26 -13.44
C PRO A 48 3.42 -5.45 -12.80
N SER A 49 3.86 -5.87 -11.62
CA SER A 49 3.20 -6.92 -10.82
C SER A 49 2.68 -6.44 -9.46
N PHE A 50 2.99 -5.21 -9.06
CA PHE A 50 2.55 -4.65 -7.79
C PHE A 50 1.17 -4.03 -7.94
N ASN A 51 0.16 -4.56 -7.27
CA ASN A 51 -1.23 -4.09 -7.31
C ASN A 51 -1.63 -3.42 -5.98
N VAL A 52 -2.29 -2.28 -6.05
CA VAL A 52 -2.88 -1.58 -4.91
C VAL A 52 -4.38 -1.44 -5.15
N ASN A 53 -5.16 -2.01 -4.23
CA ASN A 53 -6.61 -1.81 -4.18
C ASN A 53 -6.90 -0.69 -3.17
N PRO A 54 -7.59 0.39 -3.58
CA PRO A 54 -8.01 1.46 -2.67
C PRO A 54 -8.89 0.96 -1.51
#